data_AF-A0A6I3HQJ6-F1
#
_entry.id   AF-A0A6I3HQJ6-F1
#
_cell.length_a   1.000
_cell.length_b   1.000
_cell.length_c   1.000
_cell.angle_alpha   90.00
_cell.angle_beta   90.00
_cell.angle_gamma   90.00
#
_symmetry.space_group_name_H-M   'P 1'
#
loop_
_entity.id
_entity.type
_entity.pdbx_description
1 polymer ?
#
loop_
_entity_poly.entity_id
_entity_poly.type
_entity_poly.pdbx_seq_one_letter_code
_entity_poly.pdbx_strand_id
1 'polypeptide(L)'
;DEEFAKQNDRSMWPHLKERLAAVIATKTRDEWAAIFDGSDACVAPILSLVESTTNAHTVARKTFVENAGVVQPAPAPRFSRTEGSIQRPPSHPGQHTDEVLKEWGVADDARLAALRAEGAIA
;
A
#
# COMPACT_ATOMS: atom_id res chain seq x y z
N ASP A 1 -9.18 31.37 -19.43
CA ASP A 1 -10.60 31.12 -19.76
C ASP A 1 -11.44 31.87 -18.74
N GLU A 2 -12.26 32.82 -19.20
CA GLU A 2 -13.02 33.73 -18.32
C GLU A 2 -14.08 33.00 -17.48
N GLU A 3 -14.60 31.87 -17.96
CA GLU A 3 -15.60 31.10 -17.21
C GLU A 3 -14.98 30.41 -15.99
N PHE A 4 -13.74 29.91 -16.12
CA PHE A 4 -12.99 29.31 -15.02
C PHE A 4 -12.45 30.34 -14.01
N ALA A 5 -12.46 31.64 -14.34
CA ALA A 5 -11.99 32.69 -13.42
C ALA A 5 -12.91 32.85 -12.18
N LYS A 6 -14.18 32.45 -12.28
CA LYS A 6 -15.17 32.51 -11.20
C LYS A 6 -15.27 31.18 -10.42
N GLN A 7 -14.13 30.61 -10.03
CA GLN A 7 -14.05 29.28 -9.40
C GLN A 7 -14.98 29.05 -8.19
N ASN A 8 -15.33 30.13 -7.45
CA ASN A 8 -16.17 30.05 -6.26
C ASN A 8 -17.68 30.12 -6.56
N ASP A 9 -18.08 30.36 -7.82
CA ASP A 9 -19.47 30.27 -8.22
C ASP A 9 -19.87 28.80 -8.43
N ARG A 10 -20.44 28.22 -7.37
CA ARG A 10 -20.86 26.81 -7.34
C ARG A 10 -21.97 26.49 -8.32
N SER A 11 -22.76 27.49 -8.76
CA SER A 11 -23.83 27.28 -9.74
C SER A 11 -23.26 26.90 -11.11
N MET A 12 -22.04 27.32 -11.42
CA MET A 12 -21.35 27.03 -12.68
C MET A 12 -20.63 25.68 -12.69
N TRP A 13 -20.42 25.04 -11.52
CA TRP A 13 -19.63 23.81 -11.42
C TRP A 13 -20.13 22.65 -12.27
N PRO A 14 -21.45 22.37 -12.41
CA PRO A 14 -21.92 21.31 -13.30
C PRO A 14 -21.43 21.51 -14.75
N HIS A 15 -21.61 22.72 -15.29
CA HIS A 15 -21.19 23.09 -16.63
C HIS A 15 -19.67 23.05 -16.80
N LEU A 16 -18.91 23.64 -15.87
CA LEU A 16 -17.45 23.67 -15.92
C LEU A 16 -16.83 22.26 -15.84
N LYS A 17 -17.48 21.32 -15.12
CA LYS A 17 -17.06 19.92 -15.10
C LYS A 17 -17.22 19.24 -16.45
N GLU A 18 -18.31 19.48 -17.17
CA GLU A 18 -18.51 18.95 -18.53
C GLU A 18 -17.46 19.50 -19.50
N ARG A 19 -17.19 20.81 -19.44
CA ARG A 19 -16.13 21.44 -20.24
C ARG A 19 -14.76 20.85 -19.93
N LEU A 20 -14.41 20.71 -18.65
CA LEU A 20 -13.13 20.13 -18.24
C LEU A 20 -13.02 18.67 -18.69
N ALA A 21 -14.08 17.87 -18.54
CA ALA A 21 -14.11 16.48 -18.99
C ALA A 21 -13.90 16.37 -20.51
N ALA A 22 -14.53 17.24 -21.31
CA ALA A 22 -14.33 17.27 -22.75
C ALA A 22 -12.87 17.61 -23.12
N VAL A 23 -12.22 18.53 -22.41
CA VAL A 23 -10.79 18.83 -22.59
C VAL A 23 -9.94 17.64 -22.21
N ILE A 24 -10.13 17.05 -21.02
CA ILE A 24 -9.36 15.88 -20.57
C ILE A 24 -9.52 14.70 -21.54
N ALA A 25 -10.67 14.52 -22.17
CA ALA A 25 -10.88 13.46 -23.16
C ALA A 25 -10.05 13.62 -24.46
N THR A 26 -9.43 14.78 -24.69
CA THR A 26 -8.64 15.04 -25.93
C THR A 26 -7.25 14.42 -25.94
N LYS A 27 -6.77 13.90 -24.80
CA LYS A 27 -5.47 13.25 -24.69
C LYS A 27 -5.56 12.02 -23.80
N THR A 28 -4.61 11.12 -23.96
CA THR A 28 -4.43 9.98 -23.08
C THR A 28 -4.02 10.43 -21.68
N ARG A 29 -4.20 9.52 -20.71
CA ARG A 29 -3.73 9.71 -19.32
C ARG A 29 -2.24 10.08 -19.27
N ASP A 30 -1.42 9.40 -20.06
CA ASP A 30 0.04 9.55 -20.01
C ASP A 30 0.50 10.86 -20.65
N GLU A 31 -0.16 11.31 -21.71
CA GLU A 31 0.07 12.65 -22.28
C GLU A 31 -0.29 13.74 -21.27
N TRP A 32 -1.41 13.62 -20.57
CA TRP A 32 -1.74 14.57 -19.49
C TRP A 32 -0.74 14.53 -18.35
N ALA A 33 -0.33 13.34 -17.92
CA ALA A 33 0.68 13.20 -16.89
C ALA A 33 1.99 13.91 -17.28
N ALA A 34 2.43 13.77 -18.53
CA ALA A 34 3.61 14.46 -19.05
C ALA A 34 3.43 15.98 -19.14
N ILE A 35 2.24 16.47 -19.50
CA ILE A 35 1.94 17.92 -19.57
C ILE A 35 1.96 18.56 -18.19
N PHE A 36 1.42 17.88 -17.18
CA PHE A 36 1.34 18.42 -15.82
C PHE A 36 2.62 18.17 -15.00
N ASP A 37 3.52 17.29 -15.45
CA ASP A 37 4.80 17.05 -14.76
C ASP A 37 5.64 18.34 -14.69
N GLY A 38 6.14 18.65 -13.50
CA GLY A 38 6.86 19.89 -13.21
C GLY A 38 6.02 21.17 -13.23
N SER A 39 4.69 21.09 -13.40
CA SER A 39 3.79 22.24 -13.27
C SER A 39 3.40 22.50 -11.81
N ASP A 40 2.84 23.70 -11.53
CA ASP A 40 2.31 24.06 -10.20
C ASP A 40 0.89 23.50 -9.94
N ALA A 41 0.38 22.65 -10.83
CA ALA A 41 -0.94 22.05 -10.70
C ALA A 41 -0.87 20.70 -9.96
N CYS A 42 -1.75 20.50 -8.97
CA CYS A 42 -1.91 19.23 -8.26
C CYS A 42 -2.66 18.20 -9.12
N VAL A 43 -1.95 17.56 -10.05
CA VAL A 43 -2.50 16.50 -10.91
C VAL A 43 -1.66 15.24 -10.76
N ALA A 44 -2.33 14.09 -10.69
CA ALA A 44 -1.70 12.78 -10.72
C ALA A 44 -2.52 11.82 -11.59
N PRO A 45 -1.86 10.93 -12.37
CA PRO A 45 -2.57 9.89 -13.10
C PRO A 45 -3.13 8.84 -12.14
N ILE A 46 -4.25 8.25 -12.51
CA ILE A 46 -4.75 7.03 -11.85
C ILE A 46 -3.91 5.85 -12.36
N LEU A 47 -3.13 5.26 -11.45
CA LEU A 47 -2.30 4.09 -11.71
C LEU A 47 -3.02 2.82 -11.26
N SER A 48 -2.90 1.76 -12.05
CA SER A 48 -3.22 0.40 -11.60
C SER A 48 -2.26 -0.04 -10.49
N LEU A 49 -2.62 -1.12 -9.77
CA LEU A 49 -1.75 -1.68 -8.74
C LEU A 49 -0.37 -2.04 -9.32
N VAL A 50 -0.33 -2.65 -10.51
CA VAL A 50 0.93 -3.03 -11.16
C VAL A 50 1.77 -1.79 -11.50
N GLU A 51 1.19 -0.79 -12.17
CA GLU A 51 1.90 0.46 -12.49
C GLU A 51 2.38 1.20 -11.24
N SER A 52 1.61 1.14 -10.14
CA SER A 52 1.98 1.79 -8.88
C SER A 52 3.25 1.19 -8.27
N THR A 53 3.53 -0.10 -8.49
CA THR A 53 4.73 -0.75 -7.95
C THR A 53 6.02 -0.32 -8.65
N THR A 54 5.92 0.11 -9.90
CA THR A 54 7.06 0.51 -10.75
C THR A 54 7.15 2.01 -11.00
N ASN A 55 6.21 2.81 -10.48
CA ASN A 55 6.24 4.26 -10.57
C ASN A 55 7.53 4.84 -9.95
N ALA A 56 8.12 5.85 -10.60
CA ALA A 56 9.39 6.43 -10.18
C ALA A 56 9.42 6.86 -8.70
N HIS A 57 8.32 7.42 -8.19
CA HIS A 57 8.23 7.86 -6.80
C HIS A 57 8.15 6.68 -5.81
N THR A 58 7.45 5.60 -6.15
CA THR A 58 7.34 4.42 -5.28
C THR A 58 8.63 3.61 -5.26
N VAL A 59 9.30 3.49 -6.42
CA VAL A 59 10.62 2.86 -6.56
C VAL A 59 11.67 3.64 -5.77
N ALA A 60 11.78 4.96 -5.96
CA ALA A 60 12.74 5.80 -5.25
C ALA A 60 12.61 5.72 -3.72
N ARG A 61 11.38 5.46 -3.23
CA ARG A 61 11.07 5.39 -1.81
C ARG A 61 11.01 3.96 -1.26
N LYS A 62 11.29 2.95 -2.08
CA LYS A 62 11.16 1.53 -1.75
C LYS A 62 9.82 1.24 -1.08
N THR A 63 8.74 1.83 -1.60
CA THR A 63 7.39 1.69 -1.02
C THR A 63 6.89 0.25 -1.15
N PHE A 64 7.30 -0.44 -2.22
CA PHE A 64 7.11 -1.87 -2.42
C PHE A 64 8.49 -2.54 -2.41
N VAL A 65 8.53 -3.76 -1.88
CA VAL A 65 9.71 -4.63 -1.83
C VAL A 65 9.33 -6.01 -2.36
N GLU A 66 10.30 -6.69 -2.96
CA GLU A 66 10.17 -8.10 -3.29
C GLU A 66 10.73 -8.94 -2.14
N ASN A 67 9.93 -9.85 -1.62
CA ASN A 67 10.37 -10.80 -0.60
C ASN A 67 9.76 -12.17 -0.88
N ALA A 68 10.60 -13.21 -0.93
CA ALA A 68 10.22 -14.57 -1.31
C ALA A 68 9.44 -14.66 -2.65
N GLY A 69 9.85 -13.87 -3.64
CA GLY A 69 9.23 -13.83 -4.97
C GLY A 69 7.87 -13.11 -5.04
N VAL A 70 7.45 -12.44 -3.96
CA VAL A 70 6.20 -11.68 -3.90
C VAL A 70 6.51 -10.20 -3.71
N VAL A 71 5.97 -9.36 -4.60
CA VAL A 71 5.99 -7.90 -4.46
C VAL A 71 4.91 -7.50 -3.45
N GLN A 72 5.32 -6.84 -2.37
CA GLN A 72 4.45 -6.42 -1.29
C GLN A 72 4.89 -5.07 -0.71
N PRO A 73 4.00 -4.33 -0.01
CA PRO A 73 4.37 -3.09 0.65
C PRO A 73 5.51 -3.29 1.65
N ALA A 74 6.46 -2.36 1.68
CA ALA A 74 7.46 -2.29 2.74
C ALA A 74 6.80 -1.92 4.09
N PRO A 75 7.38 -2.33 5.24
CA PRO A 75 6.89 -1.93 6.55
C PRO A 75 6.76 -0.40 6.69
N ALA A 76 5.65 0.03 7.30
CA ALA A 76 5.35 1.43 7.56
C ALA A 76 5.02 1.65 9.06
N PRO A 77 5.37 2.81 9.64
CA PRO A 77 6.07 3.94 9.03
C PRO A 77 7.58 3.69 8.87
N ARG A 78 8.25 4.52 8.05
CA ARG A 78 9.71 4.47 7.86
C ARG A 78 10.41 5.25 8.98
N PHE A 79 11.36 4.62 9.65
CA PHE A 79 12.16 5.22 10.73
C PHE A 79 13.62 5.36 10.29
N SER A 80 14.25 6.49 10.63
CA SER A 80 15.65 6.76 10.24
C SER A 80 16.70 6.01 11.06
N ARG A 81 16.40 5.68 12.34
CA ARG A 81 17.34 5.00 13.25
C ARG A 81 17.14 3.48 13.31
N THR A 82 15.90 3.03 13.20
CA THR A 82 15.50 1.62 13.38
C THR A 82 14.55 1.24 12.25
N GLU A 83 15.10 1.06 11.06
CA GLU A 83 14.32 0.74 9.87
C GLU A 83 13.54 -0.57 10.05
N GLY A 84 12.23 -0.52 9.77
CA GLY A 84 11.39 -1.72 9.78
C GLY A 84 11.71 -2.61 8.58
N SER A 85 11.81 -3.91 8.79
CA SER A 85 12.03 -4.89 7.72
C SER A 85 11.20 -6.14 7.94
N ILE A 86 10.88 -6.85 6.85
CA ILE A 86 10.17 -8.12 6.90
C ILE A 86 11.11 -9.16 7.54
N GLN A 87 10.72 -9.71 8.69
CA GLN A 87 11.58 -10.60 9.48
C GLN A 87 11.32 -12.09 9.23
N ARG A 88 10.06 -12.47 8.97
CA ARG A 88 9.63 -13.88 8.85
C ARG A 88 8.42 -13.97 7.91
N PRO A 89 8.17 -15.13 7.27
CA PRO A 89 6.91 -15.35 6.56
C PRO A 89 5.71 -15.39 7.52
N PRO A 90 4.48 -15.23 6.99
CA PRO A 90 3.27 -15.48 7.77
C PRO A 90 3.29 -16.89 8.38
N SER A 91 2.81 -17.00 9.62
CA SER A 91 2.77 -18.29 10.33
C SER A 91 1.54 -19.10 9.94
N HIS A 92 1.69 -20.42 9.87
CA HIS A 92 0.54 -21.33 9.85
C HIS A 92 -0.10 -21.44 11.25
N PRO A 93 -1.40 -21.77 11.34
CA PRO A 93 -2.02 -22.11 12.61
C PRO A 93 -1.24 -23.22 13.34
N GLY A 94 -0.93 -23.00 14.62
CA GLY A 94 -0.20 -23.96 15.45
C GLY A 94 1.33 -24.03 15.24
N GLN A 95 1.87 -23.36 14.21
CA GLN A 95 3.29 -23.49 13.82
C GLN A 95 4.27 -23.23 14.98
N HIS A 96 3.93 -22.29 15.87
CA HIS A 96 4.82 -21.85 16.96
C HIS A 96 4.27 -22.23 18.36
N THR A 97 3.23 -23.07 18.45
CA THR A 97 2.59 -23.38 19.75
C THR A 97 3.59 -23.92 20.77
N ASP A 98 4.40 -24.91 20.39
CA ASP A 98 5.35 -25.55 21.31
C ASP A 98 6.50 -24.63 21.68
N GLU A 99 7.03 -23.89 20.70
CA GLU A 99 8.09 -22.89 20.89
C GLU A 99 7.66 -21.86 21.93
N VAL A 100 6.48 -21.28 21.75
CA VAL A 100 5.95 -20.22 22.62
C VAL A 100 5.60 -20.73 24.01
N LEU A 101 4.95 -21.90 24.14
CA LEU A 101 4.60 -22.47 25.45
C LEU A 101 5.84 -22.86 26.28
N LYS A 102 6.91 -23.32 25.61
CA LYS A 102 8.21 -23.55 26.24
C LYS A 102 8.89 -22.24 26.63
N GLU A 103 8.91 -21.25 25.74
CA GLU A 103 9.53 -19.94 26.00
C GLU A 103 8.87 -19.23 27.18
N TRP A 104 7.54 -19.34 27.30
CA TRP A 104 6.80 -18.81 28.45
C TRP A 104 7.01 -19.60 29.75
N GLY A 105 7.62 -20.79 29.69
CA GLY A 105 7.86 -21.64 30.84
C GLY A 105 6.59 -22.28 31.42
N VAL A 106 5.53 -22.40 30.62
CA VAL A 106 4.22 -22.94 31.06
C VAL A 106 3.98 -24.39 30.65
N ALA A 107 4.82 -24.92 29.75
CA ALA A 107 4.77 -26.32 29.35
C ALA A 107 6.17 -26.88 29.05
N ASP A 108 6.45 -28.07 29.58
CA ASP A 108 7.51 -28.95 29.11
C ASP A 108 6.96 -29.95 28.08
N ASP A 109 7.80 -30.88 27.61
CA ASP A 109 7.39 -31.89 26.62
C ASP A 109 6.22 -32.76 27.11
N ALA A 110 6.18 -33.08 28.42
CA ALA A 110 5.11 -33.87 29.00
C ALA A 110 3.78 -33.11 29.01
N ARG A 111 3.80 -31.83 29.41
CA ARG A 111 2.61 -30.99 29.40
C ARG A 111 2.11 -30.71 27.99
N LEU A 112 3.01 -30.50 27.02
CA LEU A 112 2.63 -30.34 25.61
C LEU A 112 1.93 -31.57 25.04
N ALA A 113 2.41 -32.77 25.37
CA ALA A 113 1.74 -34.00 24.96
C ALA A 113 0.34 -34.13 25.58
N ALA A 114 0.19 -33.78 26.88
CA ALA A 114 -1.10 -33.78 27.55
C ALA A 114 -2.10 -32.79 26.92
N LEU A 115 -1.65 -31.55 26.65
CA LEU A 115 -2.48 -30.52 26.02
C LEU A 115 -2.99 -30.95 24.64
N ARG A 116 -2.18 -31.67 23.85
CA ARG A 116 -2.62 -32.24 22.57
C ARG A 116 -3.63 -33.35 22.75
N ALA A 117 -3.40 -34.26 23.69
CA ALA A 117 -4.32 -35.35 23.98
C ALA A 117 -5.69 -34.84 24.47
N GLU A 118 -5.69 -33.73 25.20
CA GLU A 118 -6.89 -33.02 25.66
C GLU A 118 -7.58 -32.22 24.54
N GLY A 119 -6.94 -32.06 23.36
CA GLY A 119 -7.42 -31.21 22.28
C GLY A 119 -7.33 -29.71 22.57
N ALA A 120 -6.59 -29.32 23.62
CA ALA A 120 -6.40 -27.92 24.02
C ALA A 120 -5.46 -27.17 23.06
N ILE A 121 -4.54 -27.90 22.40
CA ILE A 121 -3.70 -27.41 21.31
C ILE A 121 -3.73 -28.41 20.15
N ALA A 122 -3.58 -27.91 18.93
CA ALA A 122 -3.50 -28.70 17.70
C ALA A 122 -2.05 -29.03 17.33
#